data_AF-A0A227J7X1-F1
#
_entry.id   AF-A0A227J7X1-F1
#
_cell.length_a   1.000
_cell.length_b   1.000
_cell.length_c   1.000
_cell.angle_alpha   90.00
_cell.angle_beta   90.00
_cell.angle_gamma   90.00
#
_symmetry.space_group_name_H-M   'P 1'
#
loop_
_entity.id
_entity.type
_entity.pdbx_description
1 polymer ?
#
loop_
_entity_poly.entity_id
_entity_poly.type
_entity_poly.pdbx_seq_one_letter_code
_entity_poly.pdbx_strand_id
1 'polypeptide(L)' 'LLECANASNARNAIPEHRAVFRHYLMSERGYSFSQLSSSETEFKAQDNNDSEIEQFYQTQCKDVGEQLYRVGY' A
#
# COMPACT_ATOMS: atom_id res chain seq x y z
N LEU A 1 6.39 -2.76 -1.56
CA LEU A 1 5.72 -1.49 -1.98
C LEU A 1 4.34 -1.72 -2.59
N LEU A 2 4.20 -2.53 -3.65
CA LEU A 2 2.88 -2.86 -4.21
C LEU A 2 1.96 -3.51 -3.17
N GLU A 3 2.46 -4.51 -2.44
CA GLU A 3 1.73 -5.10 -1.30
C GLU A 3 1.44 -4.09 -0.20
N CYS A 4 2.33 -3.14 0.07
CA CYS A 4 2.07 -2.06 1.04
C CYS A 4 0.97 -1.10 0.57
N ALA A 5 0.91 -0.80 -0.73
CA ALA A 5 -0.19 -0.02 -1.30
C ALA A 5 -1.54 -0.75 -1.12
N ASN A 6 -1.55 -2.08 -1.22
CA ASN A 6 -2.75 -2.89 -1.03
C ASN A 6 -3.11 -3.06 0.46
N ALA A 7 -2.13 -3.41 1.30
CA ALA A 7 -2.27 -3.59 2.75
C ALA A 7 -2.60 -2.28 3.49
N SER A 8 -2.27 -1.12 2.92
CA SER A 8 -2.67 0.18 3.45
C SER A 8 -4.18 0.47 3.39
N ASN A 9 -4.98 -0.49 2.91
CA ASN A 9 -6.44 -0.54 3.12
C ASN A 9 -6.88 -1.16 4.44
N ALA A 10 -5.95 -1.73 5.23
CA ALA A 10 -6.27 -2.29 6.53
C ALA A 10 -6.86 -1.23 7.46
N ARG A 11 -7.74 -1.67 8.37
CA ARG A 11 -8.52 -0.78 9.25
C ARG A 11 -7.67 0.23 10.05
N ASN A 12 -6.48 -0.18 10.47
CA ASN A 12 -5.58 0.64 11.29
C ASN A 12 -4.37 1.18 10.51
N ALA A 13 -4.45 1.22 9.18
CA ALA A 13 -3.46 1.87 8.35
C ALA A 13 -3.61 3.40 8.37
N ILE A 14 -2.49 4.12 8.29
CA ILE A 14 -2.47 5.57 8.12
C ILE A 14 -3.03 5.90 6.71
N PRO A 15 -4.13 6.67 6.61
CA PRO A 15 -4.84 6.91 5.35
C PRO A 15 -3.95 7.46 4.22
N GLU A 16 -3.03 8.35 4.56
CA GLU A 16 -2.12 9.03 3.64
C GLU A 16 -1.14 8.05 2.99
N HIS A 17 -0.76 6.96 3.70
CA HIS A 17 0.23 6.01 3.22
C HIS A 17 -0.20 5.34 1.92
N ARG A 18 -1.50 5.12 1.73
CA ARG A 18 -2.02 4.55 0.50
C ARG A 18 -1.76 5.45 -0.70
N ALA A 19 -1.98 6.75 -0.55
CA ALA A 19 -1.80 7.72 -1.62
C ALA A 19 -0.31 7.80 -2.01
N VAL A 20 0.58 7.92 -1.03
CA VAL A 20 2.03 8.04 -1.26
C VAL A 20 2.63 6.77 -1.87
N PHE A 21 2.20 5.57 -1.45
CA PHE A 21 2.66 4.34 -2.09
C PHE A 21 2.24 4.27 -3.56
N ARG A 22 0.98 4.59 -3.86
CA ARG A 22 0.48 4.58 -5.24
C ARG A 22 1.17 5.66 -6.08
N HIS A 23 1.36 6.85 -5.52
CA HIS A 23 2.05 7.94 -6.19
C HIS A 23 3.50 7.56 -6.51
N TYR A 24 4.25 7.01 -5.55
CA TYR A 24 5.61 6.51 -5.78
C TYR A 24 5.65 5.39 -6.83
N LEU A 25 4.74 4.42 -6.77
CA LEU A 25 4.68 3.34 -7.75
C LEU A 25 4.41 3.85 -9.17
N MET A 26 3.57 4.89 -9.31
CA MET A 26 3.27 5.49 -10.62
C MET A 26 4.41 6.35 -11.15
N SER A 27 4.97 7.22 -10.30
CA SER A 27 6.01 8.18 -10.69
C SER A 27 7.38 7.53 -10.91
N GLU A 28 7.81 6.68 -9.98
CA GLU A 28 9.18 6.16 -9.95
C GLU A 28 9.29 4.72 -10.46
N ARG A 29 8.20 3.95 -10.41
CA ARG A 29 8.22 2.52 -10.78
C ARG A 29 7.42 2.21 -12.05
N GLY A 30 6.82 3.22 -12.69
CA GLY A 30 6.14 3.09 -13.98
C GLY A 30 4.85 2.27 -13.93
N TYR A 31 4.24 2.10 -12.76
CA TYR A 31 2.93 1.45 -12.67
C TYR A 31 1.85 2.36 -13.24
N SER A 32 0.93 1.79 -14.03
CA SER A 32 -0.28 2.49 -14.41
C SER A 32 -1.34 2.43 -13.28
N PHE A 33 -2.30 3.34 -13.32
CA PHE A 33 -3.46 3.27 -12.44
C PHE A 33 -4.20 1.93 -12.57
N SER A 34 -4.36 1.41 -13.80
CA SER A 34 -5.05 0.13 -14.04
C SER A 34 -4.31 -1.04 -13.38
N GLN A 35 -2.98 -1.09 -13.46
CA GLN A 35 -2.18 -2.13 -12.80
C GLN A 35 -2.34 -2.09 -11.28
N LEU A 36 -2.33 -0.90 -10.67
CA LEU A 36 -2.54 -0.76 -9.23
C LEU A 36 -3.96 -1.17 -8.81
N SER A 37 -4.97 -0.82 -9.61
CA SER A 37 -6.36 -1.20 -9.35
C SER A 37 -6.58 -2.71 -9.48
N SER A 38 -5.98 -3.35 -10.49
CA SER A 38 -6.02 -4.80 -10.67
C SER A 38 -5.35 -5.52 -9.49
N SER A 39 -4.15 -5.07 -9.10
CA SER A 39 -3.42 -5.65 -7.96
C SER A 39 -4.19 -5.53 -6.65
N GLU A 40 -4.86 -4.41 -6.40
CA GLU A 40 -5.70 -4.24 -5.22
C GLU A 40 -6.89 -5.20 -5.23
N THR A 41 -7.48 -5.45 -6.40
CA THR A 41 -8.61 -6.37 -6.57
C THR A 41 -8.16 -7.81 -6.33
N GLU A 42 -7.01 -8.21 -6.86
CA GLU A 42 -6.40 -9.52 -6.63
C GLU A 42 -6.06 -9.72 -5.15
N PHE A 43 -5.48 -8.70 -4.49
CA PHE A 43 -5.14 -8.75 -3.08
C PHE A 43 -6.37 -8.90 -2.16
N LYS A 44 -7.50 -8.27 -2.53
CA LYS A 44 -8.79 -8.42 -1.82
C LYS A 44 -9.46 -9.77 -2.08
N ALA A 45 -9.21 -10.38 -3.24
CA ALA A 45 -9.76 -11.67 -3.62
C ALA A 45 -9.00 -12.83 -2.97
N GLN A 46 -7.75 -12.61 -2.57
CA GLN A 46 -7.05 -13.51 -1.67
C GLN A 46 -7.76 -13.47 -0.31
N ASP A 47 -8.12 -14.64 0.22
CA ASP A 47 -8.74 -14.83 1.54
C ASP A 47 -7.72 -14.58 2.66
N ASN A 48 -7.12 -13.38 2.61
CA ASN A 48 -6.09 -12.94 3.52
C ASN A 48 -6.75 -12.57 4.85
N ASN A 49 -6.21 -13.08 5.95
CA ASN A 49 -6.71 -12.75 7.27
C ASN A 49 -6.45 -11.26 7.56
N ASP A 50 -7.51 -10.51 7.88
CA ASP A 50 -7.44 -9.08 8.20
C ASP A 50 -6.38 -8.77 9.29
N SER A 51 -6.24 -9.65 10.28
CA SER A 51 -5.24 -9.48 11.35
C SER A 51 -3.81 -9.64 10.85
N GLU A 52 -3.59 -10.52 9.88
CA GLU A 52 -2.27 -10.73 9.26
C GLU A 52 -1.92 -9.56 8.33
N ILE A 53 -2.89 -9.04 7.57
CA ILE A 53 -2.69 -7.85 6.74
C ILE A 53 -2.35 -6.65 7.62
N GLU A 54 -3.04 -6.48 8.74
CA GLU A 54 -2.76 -5.40 9.68
C GLU A 54 -1.35 -5.52 10.26
N GLN A 55 -0.96 -6.71 10.72
CA GLN A 55 0.39 -6.95 11.24
C GLN A 55 1.46 -6.73 10.17
N PHE A 56 1.22 -7.20 8.95
CA PHE A 56 2.10 -6.94 7.82
C PHE A 56 2.26 -5.44 7.57
N TYR A 57 1.16 -4.69 7.54
CA TYR A 57 1.21 -3.24 7.37
C TYR A 57 2.03 -2.57 8.49
N GLN A 58 1.76 -2.89 9.75
CA GLN A 58 2.44 -2.27 10.90
C GLN A 58 3.93 -2.58 10.91
N THR A 59 4.33 -3.79 10.54
CA THR A 59 5.73 -4.25 10.62
C THR A 59 6.56 -3.93 9.38
N GLN A 60 5.95 -3.97 8.18
CA GLN A 60 6.69 -3.87 6.91
C GLN A 60 6.43 -2.56 6.16
N CYS A 61 5.27 -1.92 6.37
CA CYS A 61 4.82 -0.83 5.50
C CYS A 61 4.80 0.52 6.20
N LYS A 62 4.46 0.58 7.49
CA LYS A 62 4.28 1.85 8.20
C LYS A 62 5.47 2.79 8.07
N ASP A 63 6.68 2.32 8.41
CA ASP A 63 7.89 3.15 8.38
C ASP A 63 8.25 3.58 6.96
N VAL A 64 8.02 2.72 5.96
CA VAL A 64 8.25 3.05 4.55
C VAL A 64 7.27 4.12 4.07
N GLY A 65 6.01 4.03 4.46
CA GLY A 65 4.99 5.04 4.14
C GLY A 65 5.32 6.39 4.73
N GLU A 66 5.77 6.41 5.99
CA GLU A 66 6.21 7.62 6.69
C GLU A 66 7.44 8.25 6.01
N GLN A 67 8.39 7.44 5.57
CA GLN A 67 9.56 7.92 4.82
C GLN A 67 9.17 8.54 3.47
N LEU A 68 8.28 7.88 2.71
CA LEU A 68 7.80 8.39 1.42
C LEU A 68 7.02 9.69 1.58
N TYR A 69 6.14 9.76 2.59
CA TYR A 69 5.39 10.96 2.92
C TYR A 69 6.32 12.15 3.25
N ARG A 70 7.38 11.91 4.04
CA ARG A 70 8.35 12.95 4.40
C ARG A 70 9.12 13.52 3.21
N VAL A 71 9.35 12.72 2.17
CA VAL A 71 10.04 13.18 0.96
C VAL A 71 9.09 13.68 -0.14
N GLY A 72 7.80 13.81 0.17
CA GLY A 72 6.81 14.48 -0.68
C GLY A 72 6.20 13.63 -1.78
N TYR A 73 6.22 12.30 -1.64
CA TYR A 73 5.26 11.46 -2.35
C TYR A 73 3.89 11.55 -1.70
#